data_AF-A0A383BA47-F1
#
_entry.id   AF-A0A383BA47-F1
#
_cell.length_a   1.000
_cell.length_b   1.000
_cell.length_c   1.000
_cell.angle_alpha   90.00
_cell.angle_beta   90.00
_cell.angle_gamma   90.00
#
_symmetry.space_group_name_H-M   'P 1'
#
loop_
_entity.id
_entity.type
_entity.pdbx_description
1 polymer ?
#
loop_
_entity_poly.entity_id
_entity_poly.type
_entity_poly.pdbx_seq_one_letter_code
_entity_poly.pdbx_strand_id
1 'polypeptide(L)'
;MFFKSKNPEPIKQESTTSKDLAIITQMNQEFATSLDLNETLQTALEVIIKRINAQAANIFLIEEKKQVFQCIASKHQAYLDEY
;
A
#
# COMPACT_ATOMS: atom_id res chain seq x y z
N MET A 1 10.59 54.66 -0.66
CA MET A 1 10.88 53.36 -1.31
C MET A 1 9.77 52.41 -0.93
N PHE A 2 8.95 52.00 -1.90
CA PHE A 2 7.77 51.15 -1.67
C PHE A 2 8.17 49.68 -1.80
N PHE A 3 8.35 49.00 -0.67
CA PHE A 3 8.58 47.56 -0.63
C PHE A 3 7.26 46.84 -0.93
N LYS A 4 7.09 46.36 -2.16
CA LYS A 4 6.05 45.39 -2.48
C LYS A 4 6.43 44.07 -1.81
N SER A 5 5.73 43.73 -0.72
CA SER A 5 5.82 42.40 -0.12
C SER A 5 5.31 41.37 -1.14
N LYS A 6 6.21 40.54 -1.68
CA LYS A 6 5.82 39.31 -2.38
C LYS A 6 5.29 38.36 -1.30
N ASN A 7 3.97 38.26 -1.18
CA ASN A 7 3.38 37.14 -0.45
C ASN A 7 3.89 35.84 -1.09
N PRO A 8 4.40 34.88 -0.31
CA PRO A 8 4.79 33.59 -0.86
C PRO A 8 3.56 32.93 -1.49
N GLU A 9 3.70 32.47 -2.73
CA GLU A 9 2.66 31.70 -3.41
C GLU A 9 2.28 30.50 -2.54
N PRO A 10 0.98 30.17 -2.41
CA PRO A 10 0.57 29.01 -1.65
C PRO A 10 1.22 27.77 -2.26
N ILE A 11 2.00 27.05 -1.46
CA ILE A 11 2.55 25.75 -1.81
C ILE A 11 1.36 24.90 -2.24
N LYS A 12 1.22 24.62 -3.55
CA LYS A 12 0.27 23.64 -4.05
C LYS A 12 0.66 22.32 -3.40
N GLN A 13 -0.02 21.94 -2.33
CA GLN A 13 -0.02 20.56 -1.86
C GLN A 13 -0.56 19.73 -3.02
N GLU A 14 0.31 19.01 -3.73
CA GLU A 14 -0.12 17.97 -4.65
C GLU A 14 -1.01 17.01 -3.85
N SER A 15 -2.31 17.02 -4.12
CA SER A 15 -3.25 16.15 -3.43
C SER A 15 -2.96 14.70 -3.83
N THR A 16 -2.36 13.95 -2.91
CA THR A 16 -2.11 12.51 -3.08
C THR A 16 -3.40 11.73 -3.25
N THR A 17 -4.54 12.31 -2.88
CA THR A 17 -5.89 11.75 -2.99
C THR A 17 -6.19 11.14 -4.36
N SER A 18 -5.76 11.79 -5.45
CA SER A 18 -5.96 11.26 -6.80
C SER A 18 -5.10 10.02 -7.08
N LYS A 19 -3.86 10.01 -6.56
CA LYS A 19 -2.96 8.85 -6.60
C LYS A 19 -3.54 7.72 -5.74
N ASP A 20 -3.98 8.00 -4.52
CA ASP A 20 -4.53 7.01 -3.58
C ASP A 20 -5.82 6.37 -4.11
N LEU A 21 -6.71 7.15 -4.72
CA LEU A 21 -7.92 6.63 -5.37
C LEU A 21 -7.60 5.71 -6.56
N ALA A 22 -6.55 6.03 -7.32
CA ALA A 22 -6.07 5.16 -8.38
C ALA A 22 -5.47 3.84 -7.84
N ILE A 23 -4.87 3.84 -6.63
CA ILE A 23 -4.43 2.60 -5.95
C ILE A 23 -5.65 1.71 -5.70
N ILE A 24 -6.65 2.27 -5.03
CA ILE A 24 -7.83 1.52 -4.60
C ILE A 24 -8.58 0.96 -5.81
N THR A 25 -8.71 1.76 -6.88
CA THR A 25 -9.36 1.32 -8.11
C THR A 25 -8.62 0.17 -8.79
N GLN A 26 -7.28 0.28 -8.91
CA GLN A 26 -6.46 -0.77 -9.52
C GLN A 26 -6.52 -2.07 -8.71
N MET A 27 -6.38 -1.97 -7.38
CA MET A 27 -6.50 -3.13 -6.48
C MET A 27 -7.87 -3.80 -6.63
N ASN A 28 -8.96 -3.04 -6.67
CA ASN A 28 -10.30 -3.58 -6.84
C ASN A 28 -10.48 -4.30 -8.19
N GLN A 29 -9.87 -3.81 -9.26
CA GLN A 29 -9.91 -4.47 -10.56
C GLN A 29 -9.17 -5.80 -10.54
N GLU A 30 -7.96 -5.82 -9.99
CA GLU A 30 -7.16 -7.05 -9.84
C GLU A 30 -7.88 -8.08 -8.96
N PHE A 31 -8.51 -7.62 -7.87
CA PHE A 31 -9.34 -8.44 -7.00
C PHE A 31 -10.57 -9.04 -7.68
N ALA A 32 -11.22 -8.30 -8.58
CA ALA A 32 -12.40 -8.79 -9.28
C ALA A 32 -12.08 -9.86 -10.35
N THR A 33 -10.81 -10.03 -10.73
CA THR A 33 -10.41 -10.90 -11.85
C THR A 33 -10.02 -12.32 -11.45
N SER A 34 -9.74 -12.60 -10.17
CA SER A 34 -9.36 -13.94 -9.71
C SER A 34 -10.39 -14.52 -8.74
N LEU A 35 -10.72 -15.80 -8.97
CA LEU A 35 -11.50 -16.61 -8.01
C LEU A 35 -10.59 -17.27 -6.96
N ASP A 36 -9.27 -17.21 -7.15
CA ASP A 36 -8.29 -17.73 -6.21
C ASP A 36 -7.88 -16.63 -5.22
N LEU A 37 -8.35 -16.78 -3.98
CA LEU A 37 -8.08 -15.83 -2.91
C LEU A 37 -6.58 -15.71 -2.61
N ASN A 38 -5.80 -16.79 -2.73
CA ASN A 38 -4.37 -16.75 -2.45
C ASN A 38 -3.64 -15.96 -3.54
N GLU A 39 -3.94 -16.20 -4.81
CA GLU A 39 -3.39 -15.42 -5.94
C GLU A 39 -3.73 -13.93 -5.82
N THR A 40 -4.98 -13.66 -5.45
CA THR A 40 -5.53 -12.32 -5.21
C THR A 40 -4.72 -11.56 -4.14
N LEU A 41 -4.49 -12.19 -2.98
CA LEU A 41 -3.73 -11.59 -1.88
C LEU A 41 -2.26 -11.36 -2.23
N GLN A 42 -1.64 -12.32 -2.94
CA GLN A 42 -0.25 -12.22 -3.38
C GLN A 42 -0.04 -11.08 -4.39
N THR A 43 -1.01 -10.87 -5.29
CA THR A 43 -0.98 -9.79 -6.29
C THR A 43 -1.13 -8.43 -5.63
N ALA A 44 -2.08 -8.28 -4.69
CA ALA A 44 -2.22 -7.01 -3.97
C ALA A 44 -1.00 -6.66 -3.12
N LEU A 45 -0.39 -7.64 -2.44
CA LEU A 45 0.86 -7.41 -1.71
C LEU A 45 1.94 -6.85 -2.64
N GLU A 46 2.11 -7.41 -3.84
CA GLU A 46 3.08 -6.94 -4.84
C GLU A 46 2.83 -5.49 -5.28
N VAL A 47 1.57 -5.12 -5.55
CA VAL A 47 1.20 -3.75 -5.95
C VAL A 47 1.45 -2.75 -4.83
N ILE A 48 1.07 -3.10 -3.59
CA ILE A 48 1.27 -2.28 -2.40
C ILE A 48 2.77 -2.05 -2.16
N ILE A 49 3.57 -3.12 -2.19
CA ILE A 49 5.03 -3.06 -1.98
C ILE A 49 5.69 -2.13 -3.00
N LYS A 50 5.41 -2.32 -4.30
CA LYS A 50 5.98 -1.50 -5.37
C LYS A 50 5.60 -0.02 -5.23
N ARG A 51 4.36 0.26 -4.84
CA ARG A 51 3.83 1.62 -4.81
C ARG A 51 4.29 2.43 -3.60
N ILE A 52 4.46 1.77 -2.46
CA ILE A 52 4.95 2.41 -1.21
C ILE A 52 6.48 2.29 -1.10
N ASN A 53 7.13 1.58 -2.03
CA ASN A 53 8.57 1.30 -2.02
C ASN A 53 9.01 0.60 -0.72
N ALA A 54 8.21 -0.38 -0.28
CA ALA A 54 8.53 -1.20 0.89
C ALA A 54 9.49 -2.35 0.53
N GLN A 55 10.20 -2.90 1.52
CA GLN A 55 11.10 -4.03 1.31
C GLN A 55 10.38 -5.38 1.34
N ALA A 56 9.34 -5.51 2.16
CA ALA A 56 8.52 -6.71 2.34
C ALA A 56 7.15 -6.33 2.90
N ALA A 57 6.17 -7.23 2.77
CA ALA A 57 4.87 -7.06 3.41
C ALA A 57 4.20 -8.41 3.69
N ASN A 58 3.37 -8.43 4.75
CA ASN A 58 2.66 -9.59 5.25
C ASN A 58 1.19 -9.23 5.54
N ILE A 59 0.28 -10.17 5.30
CA ILE A 59 -1.13 -10.08 5.72
C ILE A 59 -1.35 -11.07 6.85
N PHE A 60 -1.87 -10.57 7.96
CA PHE A 60 -2.24 -11.37 9.13
C PHE A 60 -3.75 -11.31 9.35
N LEU A 61 -4.34 -12.48 9.60
CA LEU A 61 -5.69 -12.57 10.13
C LEU A 61 -5.65 -12.92 11.61
N ILE A 62 -6.55 -12.33 12.38
CA ILE A 62 -6.77 -12.68 13.77
C ILE A 62 -7.78 -13.82 13.78
N GLU A 63 -7.33 -15.02 14.14
CA GLU A 63 -8.22 -16.17 14.31
C GLU A 63 -8.70 -16.21 15.76
N GLU A 64 -9.90 -15.68 16.00
CA GLU A 64 -10.47 -15.51 17.34
C GLU A 64 -10.58 -16.83 18.12
N LYS A 65 -10.94 -17.92 17.44
CA LYS A 65 -11.10 -19.24 18.08
C LYS A 65 -9.80 -19.81 18.62
N LYS A 66 -8.69 -19.49 17.96
CA LYS A 66 -7.35 -19.98 18.32
C LYS A 66 -6.55 -18.95 19.09
N GLN A 67 -7.01 -17.69 19.15
CA GLN A 67 -6.30 -16.56 19.74
C GLN A 67 -4.88 -16.39 19.14
N VAL A 68 -4.74 -16.58 17.82
CA VAL A 68 -3.46 -16.46 17.11
C VAL A 68 -3.54 -15.46 15.95
N PHE A 69 -2.42 -14.82 15.67
CA PHE A 69 -2.19 -14.10 14.42
C PHE A 69 -1.68 -15.10 13.38
N GLN A 70 -2.51 -15.42 12.39
CA GLN A 70 -2.13 -16.30 11.31
C GLN A 70 -1.62 -15.46 10.12
N CYS A 71 -0.39 -15.70 9.70
CA CYS A 71 0.10 -15.18 8.42
C CYS A 71 -0.58 -15.96 7.29
N ILE A 72 -1.30 -15.24 6.42
CA ILE A 72 -2.04 -15.84 5.30
C ILE A 72 -1.43 -15.49 3.94
N ALA A 73 -0.58 -14.47 3.88
CA ALA A 73 0.20 -14.11 2.71
C ALA A 73 1.44 -13.33 3.14
N SER A 74 2.58 -13.61 2.52
CA SER A 74 3.84 -12.90 2.72
C SER A 74 4.58 -12.74 1.39
N LYS A 75 5.28 -11.61 1.24
CA LYS A 75 6.11 -11.29 0.08
C LYS A 75 7.43 -10.67 0.51
N HIS A 76 8.51 -11.12 -0.12
CA HIS A 76 9.88 -10.64 0.09
C HIS A 76 10.39 -10.76 1.54
N GLN A 77 9.85 -11.71 2.32
CA GLN A 77 10.21 -11.88 3.73
C GLN A 77 11.67 -12.29 3.95
N ALA A 78 12.32 -12.91 2.95
CA ALA A 78 13.73 -13.30 3.00
C ALA A 78 14.70 -12.13 3.26
N TYR A 79 14.29 -10.88 3.02
CA TYR A 79 15.08 -9.69 3.39
C TYR A 79 15.21 -9.48 4.91
N LEU A 80 14.41 -10.17 5.74
CA LEU A 80 14.47 -10.07 7.20
C LEU A 80 15.47 -11.05 7.85
N ASP A 81 15.90 -12.10 7.14
CA ASP A 81 16.83 -13.11 7.67
C ASP A 81 18.31 -12.66 7.59
N GLU A 82 18.57 -11.48 7.02
CA GLU A 82 19.93 -10.91 6.84
C GLU A 82 20.32 -9.86 7.92
N TYR A 83 19.49 -9.68 8.98
CA TYR A 83 19.74 -8.78 10.13
C TYR A 83 19.55 -9.50 11.46
#